data_AF-A0A353BT44-F1
#
_entry.id   AF-A0A353BT44-F1
#
_cell.length_a   1.000
_cell.length_b   1.000
_cell.length_c   1.000
_cell.angle_alpha   90.00
_cell.angle_beta   90.00
_cell.angle_gamma   90.00
#
_symmetry.space_group_name_H-M   'P 1'
#
loop_
_entity.id
_entity.type
_entity.pdbx_description
1 polymer ?
#
loop_
_entity_poly.entity_id
_entity_poly.type
_entity_poly.pdbx_seq_one_letter_code
_entity_poly.pdbx_strand_id
1 'polypeptide(L)' 'MLQTTVTLISSLEHQIATGRQRLQELYDARGYTDSTVLAVSIELDDLLNSYEKLQKNGIFSATR' A
#
# COMPACT_ATOMS: atom_id res chain seq x y z
N MET A 1 22.87 -0.65 0.97
CA MET A 1 21.69 -0.61 1.86
C MET A 1 20.67 0.44 1.42
N LEU A 2 21.04 1.72 1.23
CA LEU A 2 20.09 2.80 0.88
C LEU A 2 19.33 2.60 -0.46
N GLN A 3 20.00 2.16 -1.53
CA GLN A 3 19.36 1.94 -2.83
C GLN A 3 18.23 0.90 -2.78
N THR A 4 18.43 -0.19 -2.03
CA THR A 4 17.43 -1.26 -1.88
C THR A 4 16.15 -0.77 -1.20
N THR A 5 16.30 0.09 -0.18
CA THR A 5 15.16 0.68 0.55
C THR A 5 14.37 1.64 -0.34
N VAL A 6 15.05 2.47 -1.14
CA VAL A 6 14.39 3.39 -2.08
C VAL A 6 13.63 2.62 -3.16
N THR A 7 14.22 1.58 -3.75
CA THR A 7 13.53 0.75 -4.75
C THR A 7 12.32 0.02 -4.17
N LEU A 8 12.39 -0.44 -2.92
CA LEU A 8 11.28 -1.09 -2.24
C LEU A 8 10.13 -0.11 -1.96
N ILE A 9 10.45 1.10 -1.51
CA ILE A 9 9.48 2.18 -1.27
C ILE A 9 8.75 2.55 -2.56
N SER A 10 9.49 2.80 -3.66
CA SER A 10 8.87 3.13 -4.95
C SER A 10 8.00 1.99 -5.51
N SER A 11 8.40 0.74 -5.29
CA SER A 11 7.57 -0.41 -5.68
C SER A 11 6.25 -0.47 -4.89
N LEU A 12 6.30 -0.20 -3.58
CA LEU A 12 5.11 -0.15 -2.75
C LEU A 12 4.20 1.02 -3.11
N GLU A 13 4.75 2.20 -3.40
CA GLU A 13 3.97 3.35 -3.88
C GLU A 13 3.21 3.04 -5.17
N HIS A 14 3.87 2.38 -6.11
CA HIS A 14 3.23 1.94 -7.34
C HIS A 14 2.10 0.94 -7.07
N GLN A 15 2.35 -0.07 -6.23
CA GLN A 15 1.33 -1.07 -5.86
C GLN A 15 0.14 -0.44 -5.13
N ILE A 16 0.37 0.53 -4.24
CA ILE A 16 -0.67 1.30 -3.55
C ILE A 16 -1.49 2.11 -4.56
N ALA A 17 -0.85 2.78 -5.52
CA ALA A 17 -1.54 3.56 -6.55
C ALA A 17 -2.44 2.67 -7.42
N THR A 18 -1.92 1.53 -7.90
CA THR A 18 -2.69 0.55 -8.66
C THR A 18 -3.84 -0.05 -7.84
N GLY A 19 -3.58 -0.39 -6.57
CA GLY A 19 -4.59 -0.92 -5.67
C GLY A 19 -5.73 0.06 -5.40
N ARG A 20 -5.41 1.36 -5.21
CA ARG A 20 -6.40 2.44 -5.06
C ARG A 20 -7.27 2.58 -6.30
N GLN A 21 -6.67 2.59 -7.49
CA GLN A 21 -7.41 2.67 -8.74
C GLN A 21 -8.37 1.49 -8.89
N ARG A 22 -7.87 0.26 -8.69
CA ARG A 22 -8.68 -0.96 -8.77
C ARG A 22 -9.83 -0.97 -7.75
N LEU A 23 -9.57 -0.50 -6.53
CA LEU A 23 -10.60 -0.40 -5.50
C LEU A 23 -11.70 0.57 -5.92
N GLN A 24 -11.33 1.73 -6.47
CA GLN A 24 -12.29 2.72 -6.96
C GLN A 24 -13.14 2.17 -8.10
N GLU A 25 -12.52 1.52 -9.09
CA GLU A 25 -13.25 0.90 -10.22
C GLU A 25 -14.24 -0.17 -9.74
N LEU A 26 -13.84 -1.01 -8.78
CA LEU A 26 -14.73 -2.02 -8.20
C LEU A 26 -15.84 -1.41 -7.36
N TYR A 27 -15.54 -0.36 -6.60
CA TYR A 27 -16.51 0.37 -5.80
C TYR A 27 -17.58 1.00 -6.70
N ASP A 28 -17.16 1.64 -7.79
CA ASP A 28 -18.08 2.28 -8.74
C ASP A 28 -18.95 1.24 -9.47
N ALA A 29 -18.39 0.06 -9.76
CA ALA A 29 -19.10 -1.00 -10.46
C ALA A 29 -20.04 -1.83 -9.57
N ARG A 30 -19.71 -2.03 -8.29
CA ARG A 30 -20.36 -3.05 -7.43
C ARG A 30 -20.83 -2.53 -6.08
N GLY A 31 -20.41 -1.33 -5.68
CA GLY A 31 -20.70 -0.75 -4.38
C GLY A 31 -19.86 -1.34 -3.24
N TYR A 32 -19.98 -0.71 -2.07
CA TYR A 32 -19.10 -0.96 -0.93
C TYR A 32 -19.31 -2.31 -0.21
N THR A 33 -20.44 -2.98 -0.45
CA THR A 33 -20.79 -4.26 0.20
C THR A 33 -20.35 -5.49 -0.58
N ASP A 34 -19.80 -5.30 -1.79
CA ASP A 34 -19.31 -6.42 -2.60
C ASP A 34 -18.07 -7.05 -1.95
N SER A 35 -18.10 -8.38 -1.81
CA SER A 35 -16.99 -9.13 -1.21
C SER A 35 -15.65 -8.93 -1.93
N THR A 36 -15.66 -8.60 -3.22
CA THR A 36 -14.46 -8.28 -4.00
C THR A 36 -13.90 -6.91 -3.63
N VAL A 37 -14.77 -5.92 -3.39
CA VAL A 37 -14.37 -4.58 -2.91
C VAL A 37 -13.75 -4.69 -1.53
N LEU A 38 -14.35 -5.51 -0.66
CA LEU A 38 -13.78 -5.80 0.67
C LEU A 38 -12.41 -6.49 0.57
N ALA A 39 -12.27 -7.52 -0.26
CA ALA A 39 -11.01 -8.22 -0.43
C ALA A 39 -9.89 -7.28 -0.91
N VAL A 40 -10.16 -6.46 -1.93
CA VAL A 40 -9.18 -5.49 -2.46
C VAL A 40 -8.87 -4.39 -1.44
N SER A 41 -9.84 -3.99 -0.60
CA SER A 41 -9.58 -3.04 0.48
C SER A 41 -8.63 -3.58 1.55
N ILE A 42 -8.71 -4.88 1.88
CA ILE A 42 -7.80 -5.55 2.82
C ILE A 42 -6.39 -5.63 2.23
N GLU A 43 -6.26 -6.03 0.96
CA GLU A 43 -4.96 -6.08 0.26
C GLU A 43 -4.28 -4.70 0.23
N LEU A 44 -5.06 -3.64 -0.01
CA LEU A 44 -4.55 -2.27 0.00
C LEU A 44 -4.08 -1.83 1.40
N ASP A 45 -4.80 -2.23 2.45
CA ASP A 45 -4.42 -1.93 3.83
C ASP A 45 -3.10 -2.59 4.21
N ASP A 46 -2.88 -3.85 3.83
CA ASP A 46 -1.62 -4.57 4.05
C ASP A 46 -0.43 -3.89 3.37
N LEU A 47 -0.63 -3.38 2.15
CA LEU A 47 0.38 -2.60 1.42
C LEU A 47 0.70 -1.27 2.13
N LEU A 48 -0.32 -0.55 2.61
CA LEU A 48 -0.15 0.69 3.36
C LEU A 48 0.57 0.44 4.69
N ASN A 49 0.21 -0.61 5.42
CA ASN A 49 0.85 -1.02 6.66
C ASN A 49 2.33 -1.37 6.43
N SER A 50 2.65 -2.03 5.32
CA SER A 50 4.02 -2.37 4.95
C SER A 50 4.86 -1.13 4.60
N TYR A 51 4.26 -0.21 3.85
CA TYR A 51 4.86 1.09 3.53
C TYR A 51 5.12 1.93 4.78
N GLU A 52 4.15 2.03 5.68
CA GLU A 52 4.27 2.78 6.93
C GLU A 52 5.35 2.18 7.84
N LYS A 53 5.43 0.84 7.94
CA LYS A 53 6.50 0.15 8.69
C LYS A 53 7.88 0.47 8.12
N LEU A 54 8.03 0.50 6.80
CA LEU A 54 9.30 0.83 6.16
C LEU A 54 9.68 2.30 6.37
N GLN A 55 8.72 3.22 6.29
CA GLN A 55 8.97 4.63 6.62
C GLN A 55 9.40 4.79 8.09
N LYS A 56 8.67 4.19 9.04
CA LYS A 56 9.00 4.24 10.47
C LYS A 56 10.39 3.65 10.72
N ASN A 57 10.66 2.44 10.22
CA ASN A 57 11.95 1.77 10.43
C ASN A 57 13.13 2.49 9.75
N GLY A 58 12.90 3.15 8.60
CA GLY A 58 13.90 3.97 7.92
C GLY A 58 14.19 5.31 8.64
N ILE A 59 13.21 5.86 9.37
CA ILE A 59 13.37 7.09 10.16
C ILE A 59 14.01 6.81 11.52
N PHE A 60 13.69 5.68 12.19
CA PHE A 60 14.23 5.35 13.51
C PHE A 60 15.66 4.80 13.53
N SER A 61 16.26 4.46 12.38
CA SER A 61 17.68 4.05 12.32
C SER A 61 18.68 5.21 12.26
N ALA A 62 18.21 6.47 12.19
CA ALA A 62 19.07 7.65 12.08
C ALA A 62 19.20 8.45 13.40
N THR A 63 18.63 7.99 14.51
CA THR A 63 18.64 8.76 15.77
C THR A 63 18.87 7.92 17.03
N ARG A 64 19.73 6.90 16.95
CA ARG A 64 20.21 6.21 18.17
C ARG A 64 21.68 5.89 18.12
#